data_AF-A0A966I3J8-F1
#
_entry.id   AF-A0A966I3J8-F1
#
_cell.length_a   1.000
_cell.length_b   1.000
_cell.length_c   1.000
_cell.angle_alpha   90.00
_cell.angle_beta   90.00
_cell.angle_gamma   90.00
#
_symmetry.space_group_name_H-M   'P 1'
#
loop_
_entity.id
_entity.type
_entity.pdbx_description
1 polymer ?
#
loop_
_entity_poly.entity_id
_entity_poly.type
_entity_poly.pdbx_seq_one_letter_code
_entity_poly.pdbx_strand_id
1 'polypeptide(L)'
;MADNPLVSFVDAVRMTFNSYGWILTLVSLDVLRQIHYFAAEQFPKYWRVVGRIEGVIKSPWNRLSSFTQYRLSRILRFVLIVVIGAFLFSAAFDTEPIRAWMEALVRLWQAVPTILQFVAYLLLAIGQFVAIFWFLSKGGVEVLMPEDIKTSFDDVWGQDQVVGRVKETLSLLEDPDLIEAKGGYVPGGILLYGPPGTGKTLIAEALAGETGKPFVLIEPGAFQAMFIGVNILKVKSLYRRLRKLSLRYGGVVAFFDEADVLGRRALSTGGQGGLRTG
;
A
#
# COMPACT_ATOMS: atom_id res chain seq x y z
N MET A 1 -23.37 -38.49 -10.43
CA MET A 1 -24.77 -38.63 -10.87
C MET A 1 -25.22 -37.25 -11.30
N ALA A 2 -25.16 -37.00 -12.61
CA ALA A 2 -25.93 -35.93 -13.23
C ALA A 2 -27.41 -36.30 -13.06
N ASP A 3 -28.30 -35.33 -12.80
CA ASP A 3 -29.52 -35.12 -13.59
C ASP A 3 -30.47 -34.09 -12.94
N ASN A 4 -30.72 -33.03 -13.72
CA ASN A 4 -31.85 -32.08 -13.70
C ASN A 4 -31.75 -30.74 -12.89
N PRO A 5 -31.47 -29.59 -13.56
CA PRO A 5 -31.23 -28.27 -12.95
C PRO A 5 -32.44 -27.31 -13.04
N LEU A 6 -33.67 -27.82 -12.93
CA LEU A 6 -34.86 -26.97 -12.88
C LEU A 6 -35.59 -27.27 -11.57
N VAL A 7 -35.11 -26.66 -10.48
CA VAL A 7 -35.96 -26.48 -9.31
C VAL A 7 -37.20 -25.76 -9.82
N SER A 8 -38.37 -26.41 -9.78
CA SER A 8 -39.58 -25.77 -10.27
C SER A 8 -39.77 -24.46 -9.51
N PHE A 9 -40.32 -23.44 -10.15
CA PHE A 9 -40.56 -22.15 -9.50
C PHE A 9 -41.28 -22.35 -8.14
N VAL A 10 -42.18 -23.31 -8.08
CA VAL A 10 -42.92 -23.68 -6.85
C VAL A 10 -41.99 -24.24 -5.76
N ASP A 11 -41.03 -25.08 -6.13
CA ASP A 11 -40.09 -25.68 -5.18
C ASP A 11 -39.02 -24.69 -4.74
N ALA A 12 -38.55 -23.81 -5.64
CA ALA A 12 -37.63 -22.72 -5.32
C ALA A 12 -38.30 -21.70 -4.40
N VAL A 13 -39.58 -21.39 -4.65
CA VAL A 13 -40.39 -20.55 -3.76
C VAL A 13 -40.58 -21.21 -2.41
N ARG A 14 -40.92 -22.51 -2.32
CA ARG A 14 -41.04 -23.23 -1.03
C ARG A 14 -39.72 -23.25 -0.24
N MET A 15 -38.59 -23.52 -0.90
CA MET A 15 -37.28 -23.50 -0.26
C MET A 15 -36.91 -22.10 0.26
N THR A 16 -37.23 -21.06 -0.51
CA THR A 16 -37.02 -19.67 -0.10
C THR A 16 -37.97 -19.27 1.03
N PHE A 17 -39.24 -19.69 0.99
CA PHE A 17 -40.24 -19.42 2.02
C PHE A 17 -39.87 -20.04 3.37
N ASN A 18 -39.30 -21.27 3.34
CA ASN A 18 -38.82 -21.93 4.56
C ASN A 18 -37.51 -21.31 5.07
N SER A 19 -36.61 -20.89 4.18
CA SER A 19 -35.33 -20.27 4.57
C SER A 19 -35.47 -18.82 5.08
N TYR A 20 -36.49 -18.09 4.58
CA TYR A 20 -36.76 -16.69 4.92
C TYR A 20 -38.13 -16.48 5.59
N GLY A 21 -38.66 -17.50 6.27
CA GLY A 21 -39.97 -17.43 6.92
C GLY A 21 -40.13 -16.23 7.88
N TRP A 22 -39.04 -15.80 8.51
CA TRP A 22 -39.00 -14.61 9.35
C TRP A 22 -39.28 -13.31 8.56
N ILE A 23 -38.83 -13.18 7.31
CA ILE A 23 -39.12 -12.00 6.47
C ILE A 23 -40.62 -11.93 6.19
N LEU A 24 -41.27 -13.06 5.94
CA LEU A 24 -42.71 -13.12 5.67
C LEU A 24 -43.53 -12.77 6.91
N THR A 25 -43.07 -13.14 8.10
CA THR A 25 -43.68 -12.68 9.35
C THR A 25 -43.57 -11.16 9.52
N LEU A 26 -42.42 -10.57 9.15
CA LEU A 26 -42.23 -9.11 9.20
C LEU A 26 -43.10 -8.38 8.18
N VAL A 27 -43.18 -8.89 6.94
CA VAL A 27 -44.05 -8.33 5.89
C VAL A 27 -45.52 -8.45 6.30
N SER A 28 -45.92 -9.59 6.87
CA SER A 28 -47.30 -9.78 7.36
C SER A 28 -47.64 -8.81 8.51
N LEU A 29 -46.69 -8.58 9.43
CA LEU A 29 -46.84 -7.59 10.50
C LEU A 29 -46.95 -6.17 9.96
N ASP A 30 -46.18 -5.83 8.92
CA ASP A 30 -46.25 -4.49 8.32
C ASP A 30 -47.56 -4.28 7.55
N VAL A 31 -48.03 -5.29 6.82
CA VAL A 31 -49.35 -5.26 6.15
C VAL A 31 -50.46 -5.10 7.18
N LEU A 32 -50.42 -5.84 8.29
CA LEU A 32 -51.38 -5.69 9.40
C LEU A 32 -51.35 -4.27 9.99
N ARG A 33 -50.16 -3.67 10.13
CA ARG A 33 -50.00 -2.29 10.58
C ARG A 33 -50.61 -1.30 9.59
N GLN A 34 -50.40 -1.49 8.30
CA GLN A 34 -50.99 -0.63 7.26
C GLN A 34 -52.53 -0.74 7.25
N ILE A 35 -53.06 -1.96 7.35
CA ILE A 35 -54.50 -2.21 7.47
C ILE A 35 -55.07 -1.53 8.72
N HIS A 36 -54.36 -1.60 9.84
CA HIS A 36 -54.75 -0.93 11.08
C HIS A 36 -54.87 0.59 10.91
N TYR A 37 -53.89 1.24 10.26
CA TYR A 37 -53.94 2.68 10.00
C TYR A 37 -55.07 3.05 9.03
N PHE A 38 -55.25 2.27 7.97
CA PHE A 38 -56.33 2.48 7.01
C PHE A 38 -57.72 2.34 7.68
N ALA A 39 -57.90 1.30 8.52
CA ALA A 39 -59.13 1.11 9.28
C ALA A 39 -59.38 2.21 10.31
N ALA A 40 -58.33 2.78 10.91
CA ALA A 40 -58.41 3.92 11.80
C ALA A 40 -58.90 5.19 11.10
N GLU A 41 -58.50 5.41 9.85
CA GLU A 41 -58.90 6.58 9.07
C GLU A 41 -60.34 6.47 8.54
N GLN A 42 -60.73 5.28 8.04
CA GLN A 42 -62.03 5.07 7.41
C GLN A 42 -63.19 4.88 8.40
N PHE A 43 -62.92 4.36 9.61
CA PHE A 43 -63.97 4.01 10.57
C PHE A 43 -63.83 4.78 11.90
N PRO A 44 -64.61 5.86 12.12
CA PRO A 44 -64.56 6.66 13.35
C PRO A 44 -64.86 5.87 14.63
N LYS A 45 -65.69 4.81 14.53
CA LYS A 45 -66.01 3.91 15.66
C LYS A 45 -64.81 3.03 16.03
N TYR A 46 -64.06 2.54 15.05
CA TYR A 46 -62.86 1.74 15.26
C TYR A 46 -61.77 2.57 15.93
N TRP A 47 -61.52 3.79 15.45
CA TRP A 47 -60.58 4.72 16.08
C TRP A 47 -60.96 5.07 17.53
N ARG A 48 -62.25 5.21 17.84
CA ARG A 48 -62.69 5.50 19.22
C ARG A 48 -62.37 4.37 20.20
N VAL A 49 -62.47 3.12 19.75
CA VAL A 49 -62.14 1.93 20.57
C VAL A 49 -60.63 1.77 20.68
N VAL A 50 -59.92 1.82 19.56
CA VAL A 50 -58.45 1.73 19.51
C VAL A 50 -57.80 2.85 20.30
N GLY A 51 -58.23 4.10 20.11
CA GLY A 51 -57.72 5.27 20.81
C GLY A 51 -57.99 5.24 22.32
N ARG A 52 -59.08 4.59 22.78
CA ARG A 52 -59.31 4.33 24.20
C ARG A 52 -58.28 3.35 24.76
N ILE A 53 -57.99 2.27 24.03
CA ILE A 53 -57.00 1.26 24.41
C ILE A 53 -55.58 1.86 24.38
N GLU A 54 -55.22 2.56 23.31
CA GLU A 54 -53.94 3.27 23.21
C GLU A 54 -53.79 4.32 24.31
N GLY A 55 -54.87 5.03 24.64
CA GLY A 55 -54.90 5.99 25.74
C GLY A 55 -54.61 5.33 27.09
N VAL A 56 -55.15 4.13 27.35
CA VAL A 56 -54.86 3.36 28.58
C VAL A 56 -53.40 2.91 28.62
N ILE A 57 -52.84 2.50 27.48
CA ILE A 57 -51.45 2.01 27.37
C ILE A 57 -50.44 3.17 27.47
N LYS A 58 -50.72 4.30 26.80
CA LYS A 58 -49.86 5.50 26.76
C LYS A 58 -50.05 6.41 27.98
N SER A 59 -51.18 6.32 28.70
CA SER A 59 -51.45 7.09 29.92
C SER A 59 -50.36 6.98 30.98
N PRO A 60 -49.91 5.78 31.41
CA PRO A 60 -48.82 5.66 32.38
C PRO A 60 -47.48 6.19 31.83
N TRP A 61 -47.23 6.03 30.52
CA TRP A 61 -46.02 6.52 29.87
C TRP A 61 -45.96 8.06 29.82
N ASN A 62 -47.07 8.70 29.48
CA ASN A 62 -47.21 10.15 29.38
C ASN A 62 -47.22 10.86 30.74
N ARG A 63 -47.48 10.11 31.84
CA ARG A 63 -47.36 10.61 33.22
C ARG A 63 -45.91 10.72 33.70
N LEU A 64 -44.96 10.10 33.00
CA LEU A 64 -43.54 10.17 33.33
C LEU A 64 -42.91 11.46 32.80
N SER A 65 -41.90 11.98 33.49
CA SER A 65 -41.12 13.12 32.98
C SER A 65 -40.48 12.79 31.63
N SER A 66 -40.29 13.78 30.76
CA SER A 66 -39.66 13.59 29.44
C SER A 66 -38.28 12.91 29.54
N PHE A 67 -37.53 13.20 30.62
CA PHE A 67 -36.25 12.56 30.91
C PHE A 67 -36.40 11.07 31.26
N THR A 68 -37.40 10.72 32.07
CA THR A 68 -37.69 9.32 32.41
C THR A 68 -38.16 8.52 31.19
N GLN A 69 -39.03 9.10 30.35
CA GLN A 69 -39.47 8.48 29.09
C GLN A 69 -38.30 8.20 28.16
N TYR A 70 -37.36 9.14 28.01
CA TYR A 70 -36.18 8.95 27.18
C TYR A 70 -35.31 7.79 27.68
N ARG A 71 -34.96 7.77 28.98
CA ARG A 71 -34.15 6.68 29.56
C ARG A 71 -34.84 5.33 29.42
N LEU A 72 -36.13 5.28 29.73
CA LEU A 72 -36.92 4.06 29.64
C LEU A 72 -37.02 3.57 28.19
N SER A 73 -37.14 4.48 27.21
CA SER A 73 -37.11 4.10 25.79
C SER A 73 -35.76 3.54 25.35
N ARG A 74 -34.65 4.10 25.84
CA ARG A 74 -33.30 3.62 25.53
C ARG A 74 -33.04 2.26 26.18
N ILE A 75 -33.47 2.07 27.42
CA ILE A 75 -33.39 0.78 28.13
C ILE A 75 -34.25 -0.25 27.39
N LEU A 76 -35.49 0.07 27.04
CA LEU A 76 -36.38 -0.83 26.33
C LEU A 76 -35.82 -1.22 24.96
N ARG A 77 -35.26 -0.27 24.20
CA ARG A 77 -34.59 -0.54 22.92
C ARG A 77 -33.36 -1.43 23.11
N PHE A 78 -32.55 -1.17 24.13
CA PHE A 78 -31.39 -2.00 24.44
C PHE A 78 -31.81 -3.43 24.81
N VAL A 79 -32.78 -3.58 25.71
CA VAL A 79 -33.35 -4.89 26.08
C VAL A 79 -33.91 -5.60 24.86
N LEU A 80 -34.61 -4.90 23.96
CA LEU A 80 -35.12 -5.47 22.72
C LEU A 80 -33.99 -5.97 21.81
N ILE A 81 -32.92 -5.20 21.63
CA ILE A 81 -31.73 -5.61 20.85
C ILE A 81 -31.09 -6.85 21.47
N VAL A 82 -30.99 -6.91 22.79
CA VAL A 82 -30.47 -8.08 23.51
C VAL A 82 -31.42 -9.28 23.37
N VAL A 83 -32.74 -9.12 23.44
CA VAL A 83 -33.65 -10.27 23.24
C VAL A 83 -33.57 -10.78 21.79
N ILE A 84 -33.57 -9.87 20.82
CA ILE A 84 -33.44 -10.21 19.39
C ILE A 84 -32.09 -10.88 19.12
N GLY A 85 -30.99 -10.33 19.64
CA GLY A 85 -29.65 -10.90 19.50
C GLY A 85 -29.55 -12.31 20.09
N ALA A 86 -30.20 -12.56 21.24
CA ALA A 86 -30.31 -13.90 21.84
C ALA A 86 -30.96 -14.87 20.87
N PHE A 87 -32.09 -14.46 20.31
CA PHE A 87 -32.92 -15.29 19.45
C PHE A 87 -32.21 -15.58 18.13
N LEU A 88 -31.52 -14.58 17.56
CA LEU A 88 -30.70 -14.75 16.35
C LEU A 88 -29.51 -15.69 16.59
N PHE A 89 -28.81 -15.54 17.72
CA PHE A 89 -27.70 -16.42 18.08
C PHE A 89 -28.20 -17.85 18.36
N SER A 90 -29.31 -17.97 19.08
CA SER A 90 -30.01 -19.23 19.34
C SER A 90 -30.36 -19.95 18.05
N ALA A 91 -30.94 -19.24 17.07
CA ALA A 91 -31.26 -19.79 15.75
C ALA A 91 -30.03 -20.14 14.89
N ALA A 92 -28.90 -19.45 15.07
CA ALA A 92 -27.68 -19.70 14.31
C ALA A 92 -26.84 -20.86 14.87
N PHE A 93 -26.99 -21.19 16.15
CA PHE A 93 -26.14 -22.15 16.86
C PHE A 93 -26.93 -23.24 17.60
N ASP A 94 -28.23 -23.37 17.35
CA ASP A 94 -29.14 -24.37 17.95
C ASP A 94 -29.07 -24.43 19.49
N THR A 95 -28.98 -23.26 20.13
CA THR A 95 -28.86 -23.12 21.60
C THR A 95 -30.12 -22.52 22.21
N GLU A 96 -30.42 -22.82 23.48
CA GLU A 96 -31.53 -22.17 24.17
C GLU A 96 -31.30 -20.64 24.26
N PRO A 97 -32.31 -19.78 23.99
CA PRO A 97 -32.14 -18.31 23.96
C PRO A 97 -31.52 -17.69 25.22
N ILE A 98 -31.75 -18.29 26.39
CA ILE A 98 -31.18 -17.82 27.66
C ILE A 98 -29.70 -18.20 27.75
N ARG A 99 -29.32 -19.39 27.28
CA ARG A 99 -27.92 -19.87 27.27
C ARG A 99 -27.09 -19.23 26.17
N ALA A 100 -27.73 -18.86 25.06
CA ALA A 100 -27.13 -18.19 23.91
C ALA A 100 -26.31 -16.95 24.32
N TRP A 101 -26.78 -16.14 25.26
CA TRP A 101 -26.04 -14.97 25.74
C TRP A 101 -24.76 -15.31 26.50
N MET A 102 -24.82 -16.34 27.34
CA MET A 102 -23.65 -16.79 28.09
C MET A 102 -22.62 -17.42 27.16
N GLU A 103 -23.07 -18.25 26.22
CA GLU A 103 -22.20 -18.88 25.23
C GLU A 103 -21.59 -17.85 24.27
N ALA A 104 -22.34 -16.85 23.83
CA ALA A 104 -21.81 -15.79 22.97
C ALA A 104 -20.62 -15.06 23.63
N LEU A 105 -20.72 -14.75 24.93
CA LEU A 105 -19.63 -14.11 25.68
C LEU A 105 -18.42 -15.03 25.83
N VAL A 106 -18.65 -16.31 26.16
CA VAL A 106 -17.58 -17.30 26.29
C VAL A 106 -16.88 -17.54 24.95
N ARG A 107 -17.61 -17.64 23.84
CA ARG A 107 -17.05 -17.80 22.50
C ARG A 107 -16.27 -16.57 22.05
N LEU A 108 -16.75 -15.36 22.38
CA LEU A 108 -16.01 -14.13 22.12
C LEU A 108 -14.67 -14.14 22.86
N TRP A 109 -14.67 -14.56 24.14
CA TRP A 109 -13.44 -14.69 24.92
C TRP A 109 -12.50 -15.76 24.34
N GLN A 110 -13.04 -16.92 23.93
CA GLN A 110 -12.28 -18.00 23.29
C GLN A 110 -11.75 -17.62 21.89
N ALA A 111 -12.36 -16.65 21.22
CA ALA A 111 -11.88 -16.10 19.96
C ALA A 111 -10.74 -15.08 20.15
N VAL A 112 -10.48 -14.57 21.36
CA VAL A 112 -9.41 -13.59 21.58
C VAL A 112 -8.03 -14.14 21.16
N PRO A 113 -7.61 -15.36 21.55
CA PRO A 113 -6.32 -15.90 21.12
C PRO A 113 -6.21 -16.08 19.60
N THR A 114 -7.29 -16.50 18.93
CA THR A 114 -7.28 -16.71 17.47
C THR A 114 -7.22 -15.39 16.71
N ILE A 115 -7.96 -14.38 17.17
CA ILE A 115 -7.87 -13.01 16.63
C ILE A 115 -6.47 -12.46 16.84
N LEU A 116 -5.89 -12.61 18.03
CA LEU A 116 -4.55 -12.14 18.33
C LEU A 116 -3.50 -12.84 17.46
N GLN A 117 -3.62 -14.15 17.27
CA GLN A 117 -2.75 -14.93 16.39
C GLN A 117 -2.86 -14.46 14.93
N PHE A 118 -4.09 -14.22 14.45
CA PHE A 118 -4.31 -13.68 13.10
C PHE A 118 -3.67 -12.30 12.93
N VAL A 119 -3.87 -11.40 13.91
CA VAL A 119 -3.25 -10.07 13.92
C VAL A 119 -1.72 -10.19 13.95
N ALA A 120 -1.17 -11.09 14.75
CA ALA A 120 0.26 -11.33 14.81
C ALA A 120 0.83 -11.83 13.47
N TYR A 121 0.16 -12.77 12.80
CA TYR A 121 0.56 -13.22 11.46
C TYR A 121 0.45 -12.11 10.42
N LEU A 122 -0.59 -11.28 10.49
CA LEU A 122 -0.74 -10.14 9.59
C LEU A 122 0.39 -9.12 9.79
N LEU A 123 0.74 -8.80 11.03
CA LEU A 123 1.88 -7.93 11.34
C LEU A 123 3.20 -8.52 10.88
N LEU A 124 3.42 -9.82 11.07
CA LEU A 124 4.63 -10.51 10.61
C LEU A 124 4.73 -10.49 9.09
N ALA A 125 3.63 -10.76 8.38
CA ALA A 125 3.57 -10.73 6.92
C ALA A 125 3.90 -9.33 6.36
N ILE A 126 3.33 -8.29 6.96
CA ILE A 126 3.65 -6.90 6.61
C ILE A 126 5.13 -6.61 6.90
N GLY A 127 5.63 -7.03 8.07
CA GLY A 127 7.04 -6.85 8.43
C GLY A 127 8.00 -7.52 7.45
N GLN A 128 7.72 -8.77 7.04
CA GLN A 128 8.49 -9.49 6.02
C GLN A 128 8.45 -8.77 4.67
N PHE A 129 7.28 -8.31 4.24
CA PHE A 129 7.13 -7.58 2.99
C PHE A 129 7.97 -6.29 2.99
N VAL A 130 7.91 -5.53 4.08
CA VAL A 130 8.73 -4.31 4.27
C VAL A 130 10.22 -4.64 4.27
N ALA A 131 10.63 -5.72 4.95
CA ALA A 131 12.03 -6.14 5.02
C ALA A 131 12.59 -6.53 3.64
N ILE A 132 11.84 -7.30 2.85
CA ILE A 132 12.21 -7.65 1.47
C ILE A 132 12.35 -6.39 0.62
N PHE A 133 11.38 -5.46 0.73
CA PHE A 133 11.43 -4.21 -0.01
C PHE A 133 12.61 -3.32 0.38
N TRP A 134 12.93 -3.25 1.67
CA TRP A 134 14.11 -2.54 2.16
C TRP A 134 15.41 -3.14 1.62
N PHE A 135 15.53 -4.47 1.62
CA PHE A 135 16.70 -5.17 1.07
C PHE A 135 16.88 -4.89 -0.43
N LEU A 136 15.79 -4.95 -1.21
CA LEU A 136 15.79 -4.62 -2.64
C LEU A 136 16.10 -3.15 -2.93
N SER A 137 15.80 -2.26 -1.98
CA SER A 137 16.08 -0.82 -2.12
C SER A 137 17.50 -0.43 -1.75
N LYS A 138 18.27 -1.28 -1.05
CA LYS A 138 19.58 -0.91 -0.48
C LYS A 138 20.76 -1.02 -1.46
N GLY A 139 20.56 -1.58 -2.65
CA GLY A 139 21.64 -1.88 -3.59
C GLY A 139 21.97 -0.77 -4.60
N GLY A 140 23.26 -0.69 -4.95
CA GLY A 140 23.74 -0.13 -6.21
C GLY A 140 24.43 1.24 -6.18
N VAL A 141 24.58 1.88 -5.01
CA VAL A 141 25.36 3.13 -4.89
C VAL A 141 26.27 3.08 -3.68
N GLU A 142 27.55 2.85 -3.92
CA GLU A 142 28.60 2.90 -2.91
C GLU A 142 29.28 4.28 -2.94
N VAL A 143 29.63 4.80 -1.76
CA VAL A 143 30.30 6.10 -1.63
C VAL A 143 31.55 5.89 -0.78
N LEU A 144 32.72 6.10 -1.38
CA LEU A 144 34.00 6.13 -0.70
C LEU A 144 34.36 7.59 -0.42
N MET A 145 34.63 7.89 0.84
CA MET A 145 35.09 9.23 1.22
C MET A 145 36.58 9.39 0.87
N PRO A 146 37.08 10.62 0.67
CA PRO A 146 38.48 10.84 0.34
C PRO A 146 39.47 10.17 1.30
N GLU A 147 39.14 10.13 2.59
CA GLU A 147 39.92 9.48 3.65
C GLU A 147 39.99 7.95 3.56
N ASP A 148 39.03 7.32 2.86
CA ASP A 148 38.94 5.87 2.70
C ASP A 148 39.61 5.38 1.41
N ILE A 149 39.87 6.27 0.45
CA ILE A 149 40.47 5.94 -0.85
C ILE A 149 41.98 5.85 -0.68
N LYS A 150 42.54 4.67 -0.96
CA LYS A 150 43.99 4.39 -0.83
C LYS A 150 44.69 4.18 -2.17
N THR A 151 43.95 4.25 -3.26
CA THR A 151 44.42 4.00 -4.62
C THR A 151 44.79 5.32 -5.29
N SER A 152 45.95 5.36 -5.95
CA SER A 152 46.41 6.49 -6.78
C SER A 152 46.80 5.98 -8.17
N PHE A 153 47.16 6.88 -9.08
CA PHE A 153 47.61 6.52 -10.42
C PHE A 153 48.87 5.66 -10.43
N ASP A 154 49.69 5.72 -9.37
CA ASP A 154 50.87 4.86 -9.21
C ASP A 154 50.49 3.38 -9.02
N ASP A 155 49.26 3.10 -8.60
CA ASP A 155 48.73 1.74 -8.46
C ASP A 155 48.16 1.17 -9.78
N VAL A 156 48.16 1.96 -10.85
CA VAL A 156 47.67 1.54 -12.18
C VAL A 156 48.85 1.13 -13.06
N TRP A 157 48.96 -0.16 -13.36
CA TRP A 157 50.09 -0.72 -14.10
C TRP A 157 49.74 -0.99 -15.57
N GLY A 158 50.67 -0.66 -16.48
CA GLY A 158 50.60 -1.05 -17.90
C GLY A 158 49.59 -0.27 -18.76
N GLN A 159 49.08 0.87 -18.27
CA GLN A 159 48.08 1.71 -18.94
C GLN A 159 48.49 3.19 -18.99
N ASP A 160 49.79 3.48 -19.06
CA ASP A 160 50.36 4.83 -18.92
C ASP A 160 49.76 5.84 -19.91
N GLN A 161 49.47 5.42 -21.14
CA GLN A 161 48.82 6.27 -22.15
C GLN A 161 47.39 6.66 -21.76
N VAL A 162 46.64 5.74 -21.14
CA VAL A 162 45.27 5.99 -20.69
C VAL A 162 45.30 6.91 -19.48
N VAL A 163 46.18 6.64 -18.52
CA VAL A 163 46.38 7.49 -17.33
C VAL A 163 46.78 8.91 -17.76
N GLY A 164 47.69 9.06 -18.71
CA GLY A 164 48.10 10.36 -19.26
C GLY A 164 46.93 11.16 -19.83
N ARG A 165 46.06 10.53 -20.65
CA ARG A 165 44.85 11.19 -21.18
C ARG A 165 43.84 11.56 -20.11
N VAL A 166 43.69 10.73 -19.08
CA VAL A 166 42.80 11.01 -17.96
C VAL A 166 43.33 12.21 -17.16
N LYS A 167 44.64 12.27 -16.89
CA LYS A 167 45.29 13.43 -16.24
C LYS A 167 45.14 14.71 -17.05
N GLU A 168 45.31 14.64 -18.37
CA GLU A 168 45.06 15.77 -19.27
C GLU A 168 43.59 16.22 -19.20
N THR A 169 42.64 15.28 -19.25
CA THR A 169 41.21 15.63 -19.15
C THR A 169 40.87 16.23 -17.78
N LEU A 170 41.53 15.78 -16.71
CA LEU A 170 41.35 16.31 -15.38
C LEU A 170 41.80 17.76 -15.28
N SER A 171 42.98 18.11 -15.81
CA SER A 171 43.45 19.50 -15.78
C SER A 171 42.51 20.44 -16.54
N LEU A 172 41.85 19.93 -17.59
CA LEU A 172 40.79 20.68 -18.29
C LEU A 172 39.53 20.91 -17.44
N LEU A 173 39.22 20.00 -16.50
CA LEU A 173 38.08 20.10 -15.59
C LEU A 173 38.33 20.99 -14.37
N GLU A 174 39.59 21.19 -13.99
CA GLU A 174 39.97 22.04 -12.85
C GLU A 174 39.95 23.53 -13.21
N ASP A 175 40.37 23.88 -14.43
CA ASP A 175 40.37 25.26 -14.94
C ASP A 175 39.51 25.41 -16.21
N PRO A 176 38.17 25.33 -16.10
CA PRO A 176 37.28 25.45 -17.27
C PRO A 176 37.36 26.82 -17.93
N ASP A 177 37.56 27.89 -17.16
CA ASP A 177 37.63 29.27 -17.64
C ASP A 177 38.78 29.48 -18.66
N LEU A 178 39.90 28.77 -18.47
CA LEU A 178 41.07 28.83 -19.36
C LEU A 178 40.79 28.26 -20.75
N ILE A 179 39.87 27.30 -20.84
CA ILE A 179 39.46 26.64 -22.08
C ILE A 179 38.40 27.48 -22.78
N GLU A 180 37.40 27.92 -22.03
CA GLU A 180 36.31 28.75 -22.57
C GLU A 180 36.84 30.08 -23.11
N ALA A 181 37.81 30.71 -22.44
CA ALA A 181 38.47 31.93 -22.91
C ALA A 181 39.19 31.76 -24.27
N LYS A 182 39.60 30.53 -24.60
CA LYS A 182 40.24 30.18 -25.89
C LYS A 182 39.23 29.63 -26.90
N GLY A 183 37.93 29.67 -26.60
CA GLY A 183 36.86 29.14 -27.47
C GLY A 183 36.78 27.61 -27.50
N GLY A 184 37.42 26.93 -26.55
CA GLY A 184 37.38 25.47 -26.43
C GLY A 184 36.13 24.97 -25.69
N TYR A 185 35.86 23.67 -25.79
CA TYR A 185 34.79 22.99 -25.08
C TYR A 185 35.35 22.14 -23.93
N VAL A 186 34.82 22.31 -22.73
CA VAL A 186 35.19 21.50 -21.57
C VAL A 186 34.49 20.14 -21.67
N PRO A 187 35.23 19.01 -21.70
CA PRO A 187 34.63 17.69 -21.78
C PRO A 187 33.80 17.38 -20.53
N GLY A 188 32.54 16.98 -20.72
CA GLY A 188 31.61 16.72 -19.60
C GLY A 188 31.79 15.39 -18.85
N GLY A 189 32.71 14.53 -19.30
CA GLY A 189 32.97 13.23 -18.69
C GLY A 189 33.92 12.35 -19.51
N ILE A 190 34.34 11.23 -18.92
CA ILE A 190 35.29 10.28 -19.51
C ILE A 190 34.58 8.94 -19.72
N LEU A 191 34.69 8.37 -20.92
CA LEU A 191 34.21 7.02 -21.22
C LEU A 191 35.38 6.05 -21.32
N LEU A 192 35.46 5.11 -20.36
CA LEU A 192 36.42 4.01 -20.39
C LEU A 192 35.77 2.79 -21.04
N TYR A 193 36.35 2.27 -22.12
CA TYR A 193 35.84 1.10 -22.84
C TYR A 193 36.92 0.01 -23.02
N GLY A 194 36.51 -1.20 -23.41
CA GLY A 194 37.39 -2.35 -23.66
C GLY A 194 36.99 -3.61 -22.87
N PRO A 195 37.76 -4.71 -22.98
CA PRO A 195 37.43 -5.99 -22.33
C PRO A 195 37.27 -5.88 -20.80
N PRO A 196 36.49 -6.79 -20.17
CA PRO A 196 36.44 -6.88 -18.71
C PRO A 196 37.82 -7.24 -18.15
N GLY A 197 38.10 -6.80 -16.92
CA GLY A 197 39.38 -7.08 -16.25
C GLY A 197 40.55 -6.19 -16.67
N THR A 198 40.32 -5.12 -17.44
CA THR A 198 41.35 -4.17 -17.89
C THR A 198 41.58 -2.99 -16.93
N GLY A 199 41.06 -3.05 -15.70
CA GLY A 199 41.32 -2.03 -14.67
C GLY A 199 40.52 -0.72 -14.82
N LYS A 200 39.39 -0.69 -15.52
CA LYS A 200 38.59 0.54 -15.69
C LYS A 200 38.13 1.13 -14.35
N THR A 201 37.61 0.28 -13.47
CA THR A 201 37.18 0.67 -12.12
C THR A 201 38.38 1.15 -11.28
N LEU A 202 39.53 0.46 -11.39
CA LEU A 202 40.77 0.85 -10.72
C LEU A 202 41.26 2.25 -11.16
N ILE A 203 41.23 2.54 -12.46
CA ILE A 203 41.59 3.87 -12.99
C ILE A 203 40.65 4.95 -12.46
N ALA A 204 39.34 4.65 -12.34
CA ALA A 204 38.37 5.61 -11.82
C ALA A 204 38.51 5.85 -10.31
N GLU A 205 38.87 4.80 -9.55
CA GLU A 205 39.16 4.91 -8.11
C GLU A 205 40.46 5.71 -7.88
N ALA A 206 41.52 5.39 -8.63
CA ALA A 206 42.79 6.11 -8.63
C ALA A 206 42.62 7.60 -8.98
N LEU A 207 41.74 7.94 -9.92
CA LEU A 207 41.38 9.32 -10.25
C LEU A 207 40.78 10.07 -9.04
N ALA A 208 39.93 9.39 -8.27
CA ALA A 208 39.34 9.99 -7.06
C ALA A 208 40.37 10.15 -5.95
N GLY A 209 41.28 9.19 -5.79
CA GLY A 209 42.41 9.29 -4.86
C GLY A 209 43.34 10.45 -5.20
N GLU A 210 43.69 10.62 -6.48
CA GLU A 210 44.56 11.72 -6.93
C GLU A 210 43.91 13.10 -6.71
N THR A 211 42.60 13.20 -6.93
CA THR A 211 41.87 14.47 -6.80
C THR A 211 41.44 14.79 -5.37
N GLY A 212 41.56 13.84 -4.44
CA GLY A 212 41.05 13.98 -3.06
C GLY A 212 39.53 14.22 -2.99
N LYS A 213 38.77 13.80 -4.01
CA LYS A 213 37.31 14.00 -4.11
C LYS A 213 36.58 12.70 -3.77
N PRO A 214 35.35 12.77 -3.19
CA PRO A 214 34.58 11.55 -2.91
C PRO A 214 34.32 10.76 -4.20
N PHE A 215 34.43 9.44 -4.10
CA PHE A 215 34.15 8.52 -5.19
C PHE A 215 32.78 7.87 -4.99
N VAL A 216 31.95 7.90 -6.03
CA VAL A 216 30.62 7.30 -6.01
C VAL A 216 30.52 6.26 -7.11
N LEU A 217 30.55 5.00 -6.71
CA LEU A 217 30.38 3.85 -7.58
C LEU A 217 28.89 3.55 -7.75
N ILE A 218 28.42 3.58 -8.99
CA ILE A 218 27.02 3.39 -9.35
C ILE A 218 26.94 2.12 -10.19
N GLU A 219 26.32 1.09 -9.62
CA GLU A 219 26.09 -0.16 -10.32
C GLU A 219 24.89 -0.05 -11.29
N PRO A 220 24.85 -0.85 -12.37
CA PRO A 220 23.73 -0.91 -13.30
C PRO A 220 22.39 -1.29 -12.65
N GLY A 221 22.46 -2.02 -11.53
CA GLY A 221 21.33 -2.41 -10.69
C GLY A 221 20.68 -1.24 -9.93
N ALA A 222 21.42 -0.16 -9.68
CA ALA A 222 20.99 0.95 -8.82
C ALA A 222 19.66 1.56 -9.28
N PHE A 223 19.47 1.66 -10.60
CA PHE A 223 18.31 2.28 -11.22
C PHE A 223 17.17 1.30 -11.53
N GLN A 224 17.33 0.01 -11.23
CA GLN A 224 16.26 -0.96 -11.38
C GLN A 224 15.25 -0.80 -10.24
N ALA A 225 13.97 -0.66 -10.57
CA ALA A 225 12.88 -0.72 -9.61
C ALA A 225 11.76 -1.60 -10.13
N MET A 226 11.03 -2.24 -9.20
CA MET A 226 9.88 -3.09 -9.50
C MET A 226 8.66 -2.31 -10.00
N PHE A 227 8.63 -1.00 -9.77
CA PHE A 227 7.50 -0.13 -10.10
C PHE A 227 7.88 0.92 -11.13
N ILE A 228 7.02 1.10 -12.12
CA ILE A 228 7.14 2.14 -13.15
C ILE A 228 7.15 3.51 -12.47
N GLY A 229 8.07 4.40 -12.88
CA GLY A 229 8.22 5.76 -12.32
C GLY A 229 9.18 5.89 -11.14
N VAL A 230 9.43 4.82 -10.37
CA VAL A 230 10.39 4.84 -9.25
C VAL A 230 11.83 5.04 -9.74
N ASN A 231 12.14 4.57 -10.96
CA ASN A 231 13.47 4.75 -11.58
C ASN A 231 13.86 6.23 -11.69
N ILE A 232 12.93 7.10 -12.10
CA ILE A 232 13.16 8.55 -12.24
C ILE A 232 13.44 9.18 -10.88
N LEU A 233 12.70 8.78 -9.85
CA LEU A 233 12.91 9.25 -8.49
C LEU A 233 14.28 8.82 -7.96
N LYS A 234 14.73 7.59 -8.24
CA LYS A 234 16.07 7.09 -7.91
C LYS A 234 17.15 7.92 -8.60
N VAL A 235 17.04 8.18 -9.91
CA VAL A 235 17.97 9.06 -10.64
C VAL A 235 18.03 10.45 -10.01
N LYS A 236 16.87 11.08 -9.79
CA LYS A 236 16.81 12.41 -9.17
C LYS A 236 17.38 12.41 -7.74
N SER A 237 17.25 11.31 -7.00
CA SER A 237 17.81 11.16 -5.65
C SER A 237 19.33 11.01 -5.69
N LEU A 238 19.85 10.20 -6.63
CA LEU A 238 21.29 10.05 -6.86
C LEU A 238 21.93 11.40 -7.21
N TYR A 239 21.41 12.12 -8.20
CA TYR A 239 21.94 13.45 -8.56
C TYR A 239 21.86 14.45 -7.40
N ARG A 240 20.81 14.39 -6.57
CA ARG A 240 20.74 15.18 -5.33
C ARG A 240 21.85 14.81 -4.35
N ARG A 241 22.19 13.52 -4.22
CA ARG A 241 23.29 13.04 -3.38
C ARG A 241 24.65 13.48 -3.91
N LEU A 242 24.89 13.31 -5.21
CA LEU A 242 26.11 13.76 -5.89
C LEU A 242 26.31 15.27 -5.72
N ARG A 243 25.27 16.07 -5.95
CA ARG A 243 25.32 17.53 -5.75
C ARG A 243 25.66 17.92 -4.31
N LYS A 244 25.09 17.23 -3.31
CA LYS A 244 25.42 17.48 -1.90
C LYS A 244 26.88 17.18 -1.57
N LEU A 245 27.43 16.08 -2.11
CA LEU A 245 28.84 15.74 -1.95
C LEU A 245 29.74 16.76 -2.64
N SER A 246 29.44 17.09 -3.90
CA SER A 246 30.18 18.09 -4.67
C SER A 246 30.23 19.46 -3.97
N LEU A 247 29.10 19.93 -3.41
CA LEU A 247 29.07 21.19 -2.66
C LEU A 247 29.89 21.16 -1.37
N ARG A 248 30.07 19.99 -0.75
CA ARG A 248 30.81 19.84 0.50
C ARG A 248 32.32 19.71 0.27
N TYR A 249 32.73 19.00 -0.79
CA TYR A 249 34.12 18.64 -1.05
C TYR A 249 34.74 19.38 -2.26
N GLY A 250 34.03 20.35 -2.84
CA GLY A 250 34.48 21.08 -4.04
C GLY A 250 34.41 20.26 -5.34
N GLY A 251 33.94 19.02 -5.30
CA GLY A 251 33.81 18.13 -6.45
C GLY A 251 33.39 16.71 -6.03
N VAL A 252 33.05 15.87 -7.01
CA VAL A 252 32.73 14.46 -6.80
C VAL A 252 33.07 13.67 -8.06
N VAL A 253 33.64 12.49 -7.91
CA VAL A 253 33.85 11.55 -9.02
C VAL A 253 32.71 10.52 -8.99
N ALA A 254 31.86 10.54 -10.02
CA ALA A 254 30.78 9.57 -10.16
C ALA A 254 31.14 8.57 -11.26
N PHE A 255 31.34 7.31 -10.88
CA PHE A 255 31.64 6.23 -11.82
C PHE A 255 30.39 5.39 -12.05
N PHE A 256 29.94 5.34 -13.31
CA PHE A 256 28.83 4.50 -13.75
C PHE A 256 29.39 3.24 -14.39
N ASP A 257 29.30 2.12 -13.68
CA ASP A 257 29.71 0.84 -14.23
C ASP A 257 28.65 0.32 -15.22
N GLU A 258 29.08 -0.47 -16.21
CA GLU A 258 28.28 -0.98 -17.35
C GLU A 258 27.26 0.04 -17.91
N ALA A 259 27.75 1.25 -18.23
CA ALA A 259 26.90 2.35 -18.74
C ALA A 259 26.11 1.97 -20.01
N ASP A 260 26.56 0.97 -20.76
CA ASP A 260 25.86 0.42 -21.93
C ASP A 260 24.52 -0.26 -21.57
N VAL A 261 24.42 -0.88 -20.39
CA VAL A 261 23.17 -1.45 -19.86
C VAL A 261 22.14 -0.36 -19.55
N LEU A 262 22.60 0.81 -19.09
CA LEU A 262 21.73 1.96 -18.82
C LEU A 262 21.22 2.59 -20.12
N GLY A 263 22.08 2.74 -21.13
CA GLY A 263 21.72 3.35 -22.42
C GLY A 263 20.69 2.55 -23.21
N ARG A 264 20.80 1.20 -23.23
CA ARG A 264 19.85 0.33 -23.95
C ARG A 264 18.43 0.36 -23.37
N ARG A 265 18.28 0.62 -22.07
CA ARG A 265 16.97 0.61 -21.38
C ARG A 265 16.11 1.84 -21.67
N ALA A 266 16.72 2.99 -21.93
CA ALA A 266 16.00 4.20 -22.35
C ALA A 266 15.29 4.00 -23.70
N LEU A 267 15.87 3.18 -24.59
CA LEU A 267 15.29 2.84 -25.89
C LEU A 267 14.16 1.80 -25.78
N SER A 268 14.23 0.87 -24.81
CA SER A 268 13.19 -0.15 -24.65
C SER A 268 11.93 0.34 -23.91
N THR A 269 11.99 1.48 -23.22
CA THR A 269 10.80 2.08 -22.58
C THR A 269 9.97 2.99 -23.50
N GLY A 270 10.41 3.20 -24.74
CA GLY A 270 9.71 4.03 -25.75
C GLY A 270 9.21 3.27 -26.99
N GLY A 271 9.27 1.94 -27.00
CA GLY A 271 9.08 1.13 -28.20
C GLY A 271 7.83 0.24 -28.21
N GLN A 272 6.65 0.79 -27.96
CA GLN A 272 5.40 0.13 -28.34
C GLN A 272 4.36 1.18 -28.75
N GLY A 273 4.45 1.63 -30.01
CA GLY A 273 3.54 2.64 -30.55
C GLY A 273 4.08 3.27 -31.83
N GLY A 274 4.10 2.52 -32.92
CA GLY A 274 4.50 3.04 -34.22
C GLY A 274 4.49 1.98 -35.29
N LEU A 275 3.28 1.61 -35.75
CA LEU A 275 3.12 0.99 -37.06
C LEU A 275 3.78 1.91 -38.09
N ARG A 276 4.92 1.47 -38.65
CA ARG A 276 5.44 2.02 -39.90
C ARG A 276 4.59 1.44 -41.02
N THR A 277 3.64 2.23 -41.50
CA THR A 277 3.02 2.08 -42.81
C THR A 277 3.66 3.10 -43.75
N GLY A 278 3.96 2.67 -44.98
CA GLY A 278 4.46 3.53 -46.06
C GLY A 278 5.97 3.50 -46.22
#